data_AF-X1EJM0-F1
#
_entry.id   AF-X1EJM0-F1
#
_cell.length_a   1.000
_cell.length_b   1.000
_cell.length_c   1.000
_cell.angle_alpha   90.00
_cell.angle_beta   90.00
_cell.angle_gamma   90.00
#
_symmetry.space_group_name_H-M   'P 1'
#
loop_
_entity.id
_entity.type
_entity.pdbx_description
1 polymer ?
#
loop_
_entity_poly.entity_id
_entity_poly.type
_entity_poly.pdbx_seq_one_letter_code
_entity_poly.pdbx_strand_id
1 'polypeptide(L)'
;MGVSKICRIIFRITLLVMTISLTLTGIFGGLSAVAVFSDFSENIEIPSGPITAQLNFYQPMYLSIPFNITNAGYFPLDELRIGISINMTYNVSLSHIIMYNEEVYPEIGPGVEFEGNFTATDEDFSFPSGDIDIFHPPTFTMDLNISAYYTYRLLFFSVELKNIPLTLGG
;
A
#
# COMPACT_ATOMS: atom_id res chain seq x y z
N MET A 1 5.46 20.08 56.17
CA MET A 1 5.31 20.43 54.73
C MET A 1 3.90 20.00 54.32
N GLY A 2 3.02 20.92 53.93
CA GLY A 2 1.59 20.60 53.75
C GLY A 2 1.35 19.63 52.58
N VAL A 3 0.46 18.66 52.77
CA VAL A 3 0.09 17.61 51.78
C VAL A 3 -0.22 18.18 50.39
N SER A 4 -0.85 19.37 50.34
CA SER A 4 -1.10 20.12 49.10
C SER A 4 0.16 20.42 48.26
N LYS A 5 1.29 20.75 48.91
CA LYS A 5 2.57 21.02 48.21
C LYS A 5 3.14 19.74 47.60
N ILE A 6 3.00 18.61 48.29
CA ILE A 6 3.46 17.30 47.83
C ILE A 6 2.62 16.83 46.63
N CYS A 7 1.29 16.92 46.72
CA CYS A 7 0.40 16.62 45.57
C CYS A 7 0.73 17.47 44.34
N ARG A 8 0.99 18.77 44.52
CA ARG A 8 1.34 19.67 43.41
C ARG A 8 2.66 19.30 42.74
N ILE A 9 3.64 18.84 43.52
CA ILE A 9 4.92 18.37 43.00
C ILE A 9 4.73 17.05 42.23
N ILE A 10 4.01 16.09 42.80
CA ILE A 10 3.70 14.81 42.14
C ILE A 10 3.01 15.06 40.80
N PHE A 11 1.96 15.89 40.79
CA PHE A 11 1.24 16.21 39.56
C PHE A 11 2.13 16.84 38.48
N ARG A 12 3.03 17.75 38.88
CA ARG A 12 4.01 18.35 37.95
C ARG A 12 4.99 17.32 37.40
N ILE A 13 5.48 16.40 38.23
CA ILE A 13 6.37 15.33 37.79
C ILE A 13 5.63 14.41 36.82
N THR A 14 4.39 14.02 37.10
CA THR A 14 3.58 13.18 36.20
C THR A 14 3.36 13.87 34.85
N LEU A 15 2.99 15.16 34.84
CA LEU A 15 2.85 15.93 33.61
C LEU A 15 4.16 16.05 32.83
N LEU A 16 5.28 16.22 33.54
CA LEU A 16 6.60 16.27 32.92
C LEU A 16 6.94 14.94 32.25
N VAL A 17 6.74 13.82 32.95
CA VAL A 17 7.01 12.48 32.41
C VAL A 17 6.11 12.20 31.20
N MET A 18 4.80 12.49 31.28
CA MET A 18 3.91 12.34 30.13
C MET A 18 4.35 13.19 28.94
N THR A 19 4.71 14.46 29.18
CA THR A 19 5.19 15.34 28.11
C THR A 19 6.45 14.75 27.46
N ILE A 20 7.44 14.36 28.25
CA ILE A 20 8.69 13.76 27.74
C ILE A 20 8.40 12.48 26.96
N SER A 21 7.53 11.60 27.47
CA SER A 21 7.13 10.38 26.77
C SER A 21 6.50 10.69 25.41
N LEU A 22 5.56 11.64 25.34
CA LEU A 22 4.94 12.06 24.08
C LEU A 22 5.97 12.67 23.12
N THR A 23 6.89 13.50 23.61
CA THR A 23 7.95 14.07 22.76
C THR A 23 8.89 12.99 22.22
N LEU A 24 9.28 12.03 23.05
CA LEU A 24 10.11 10.90 22.63
C LEU A 24 9.39 10.03 21.61
N THR A 25 8.13 9.66 21.86
CA THR A 25 7.31 8.92 20.88
C THR A 25 7.21 9.67 19.55
N GLY A 26 7.06 11.00 19.58
CA GLY A 26 7.07 11.82 18.37
C GLY A 26 8.40 11.81 17.63
N ILE A 27 9.53 11.93 18.35
CA ILE A 27 10.88 11.89 17.76
C ILE A 27 11.16 10.52 17.16
N PHE A 28 10.92 9.44 17.91
CA PHE A 28 11.12 8.09 17.42
C PHE A 28 10.17 7.77 16.27
N GLY A 29 8.90 8.18 16.34
CA GLY A 29 7.94 8.01 15.26
C GLY A 29 8.37 8.73 13.98
N GLY A 30 8.87 9.97 14.11
CA GLY A 30 9.41 10.74 12.99
C GLY A 30 10.67 10.12 12.39
N LEU A 31 11.64 9.71 13.21
CA LEU A 31 12.85 9.02 12.74
C LEU A 31 12.54 7.69 12.06
N SER A 32 11.55 6.97 12.59
CA SER A 32 11.11 5.70 12.04
C SER A 32 10.44 5.86 10.69
N ALA A 33 9.62 6.91 10.51
CA ALA A 33 9.07 7.26 9.20
C ALA A 33 10.19 7.64 8.22
N VAL A 34 11.15 8.46 8.64
CA VAL A 34 12.30 8.81 7.80
C VAL A 34 13.08 7.57 7.37
N ALA A 35 13.32 6.61 8.27
CA ALA A 35 14.04 5.37 7.93
C ALA A 35 13.31 4.50 6.91
N VAL A 36 11.98 4.43 6.98
CA VAL A 36 11.19 3.67 6.00
C VAL A 36 11.16 4.39 4.64
N PHE A 37 11.04 5.73 4.65
CA PHE A 37 10.93 6.52 3.41
C PHE A 37 12.26 6.92 2.77
N SER A 38 13.36 6.98 3.52
CA SER A 38 14.69 7.32 2.99
C SER A 38 15.15 6.30 1.97
N ASP A 39 14.91 5.03 2.28
CA ASP A 39 15.30 3.89 1.47
C ASP A 39 14.05 3.16 0.98
N PHE A 40 13.07 3.93 0.51
CA PHE A 40 11.80 3.41 0.01
C PHE A 40 11.99 2.29 -1.03
N SER A 41 13.03 2.40 -1.87
CA SER A 41 13.35 1.39 -2.89
C SER A 41 13.94 0.09 -2.33
N GLU A 42 14.51 0.10 -1.12
CA GLU A 42 15.02 -1.11 -0.46
C GLU A 42 13.98 -1.73 0.50
N ASN A 43 13.09 -0.90 1.05
CA ASN A 43 12.11 -1.33 2.04
C ASN A 43 10.76 -1.72 1.44
N ILE A 44 10.42 -1.20 0.26
CA ILE A 44 9.13 -1.47 -0.40
C ILE A 44 9.42 -1.84 -1.86
N GLU A 45 9.36 -3.13 -2.15
CA GLU A 45 9.55 -3.69 -3.48
C GLU A 45 8.21 -4.12 -4.06
N ILE A 46 7.61 -3.23 -4.86
CA ILE A 46 6.36 -3.53 -5.57
C ILE A 46 6.49 -3.12 -7.05
N PRO A 47 6.48 -4.07 -7.98
CA PRO A 47 6.48 -5.52 -7.77
C PRO A 47 7.86 -6.03 -7.30
N SER A 48 7.90 -7.01 -6.39
CA SER A 48 9.16 -7.65 -5.95
C SER A 48 9.67 -8.72 -6.93
N GLY A 49 8.85 -9.06 -7.93
CA GLY A 49 9.14 -10.04 -8.96
C GLY A 49 8.42 -9.73 -10.26
N PRO A 50 8.48 -10.62 -11.27
CA PRO A 50 7.75 -10.43 -12.51
C PRO A 50 6.24 -10.43 -12.24
N ILE A 51 5.55 -9.40 -12.72
CA ILE A 51 4.08 -9.38 -12.76
C ILE A 51 3.63 -10.46 -13.74
N THR A 52 2.78 -11.38 -13.27
CA THR A 52 2.15 -12.39 -14.12
C THR A 52 0.73 -11.94 -14.42
N ALA A 53 0.47 -11.60 -15.68
CA ALA A 53 -0.84 -11.17 -16.13
C ALA A 53 -1.24 -11.97 -17.37
N GLN A 54 -2.33 -12.71 -17.27
CA GLN A 54 -3.01 -13.38 -18.37
C GLN A 54 -4.35 -12.69 -18.56
N LEU A 55 -4.41 -11.72 -19.46
CA LEU A 55 -5.61 -10.95 -19.79
C LEU A 55 -6.08 -11.37 -21.19
N ASN A 56 -6.62 -12.58 -21.30
CA ASN A 56 -7.11 -13.11 -22.57
C ASN A 56 -8.61 -13.33 -22.48
N PHE A 57 -9.38 -12.72 -23.38
CA PHE A 57 -10.84 -12.86 -23.45
C PHE A 57 -11.35 -14.30 -23.64
N TYR A 58 -10.48 -15.19 -24.13
CA TYR A 58 -10.84 -16.58 -24.47
C TYR A 58 -10.28 -17.61 -23.48
N GLN A 59 -9.54 -17.18 -22.46
CA GLN A 59 -8.97 -18.04 -21.42
C GLN A 59 -9.30 -17.45 -20.05
N PRO A 60 -9.22 -18.26 -18.98
CA PRO A 60 -9.34 -17.74 -17.64
C PRO A 60 -8.30 -16.63 -17.42
N MET A 61 -8.79 -15.49 -16.97
CA MET A 61 -7.99 -14.33 -16.66
C MET A 61 -7.41 -14.45 -15.27
N TYR A 62 -6.17 -14.00 -15.16
CA TYR A 62 -5.42 -14.08 -13.94
C TYR A 62 -4.44 -12.93 -13.87
N LEU A 63 -4.40 -12.27 -12.72
CA LEU A 63 -3.38 -11.31 -12.37
C LEU A 63 -2.75 -11.74 -11.06
N SER A 64 -1.42 -11.76 -11.04
CA SER A 64 -0.63 -11.95 -9.83
C SER A 64 0.50 -10.96 -9.79
N ILE A 65 0.52 -10.17 -8.72
CA ILE A 65 1.52 -9.15 -8.46
C ILE A 65 2.19 -9.51 -7.13
N PRO A 66 3.38 -10.12 -7.19
CA PRO A 66 4.16 -10.36 -5.99
C PRO A 66 4.69 -9.03 -5.46
N PHE A 67 4.67 -8.89 -4.14
CA PHE A 67 5.23 -7.74 -3.45
C PHE A 67 6.01 -8.18 -2.22
N ASN A 68 7.02 -7.39 -1.86
CA ASN A 68 7.80 -7.57 -0.66
C ASN A 68 7.90 -6.23 0.08
N ILE A 69 7.54 -6.22 1.35
CA ILE A 69 7.61 -5.04 2.21
C ILE A 69 8.43 -5.37 3.45
N THR A 70 9.50 -4.64 3.65
CA THR A 70 10.36 -4.69 4.82
C THR A 70 10.08 -3.48 5.71
N ASN A 71 9.54 -3.72 6.90
CA ASN A 71 9.36 -2.64 7.87
C ASN A 71 10.67 -2.33 8.59
N ALA A 72 11.56 -1.55 7.99
CA ALA A 72 12.85 -1.18 8.57
C ALA A 72 12.76 -0.21 9.76
N GLY A 73 11.57 0.28 10.10
CA GLY A 73 11.40 1.19 11.22
C GLY A 73 11.12 0.50 12.56
N TYR A 74 10.95 1.31 13.60
CA TYR A 74 10.80 0.95 15.00
C TYR A 74 9.34 0.73 15.43
N PHE A 75 8.36 1.06 14.59
CA PHE A 75 6.92 0.89 14.87
C PHE A 75 6.28 -0.08 13.89
N PRO A 76 5.18 -0.75 14.27
CA PRO A 76 4.45 -1.60 13.35
C PRO A 76 3.82 -0.78 12.21
N LEU A 77 3.74 -1.41 11.04
CA LEU A 77 2.99 -0.95 9.88
C LEU A 77 1.57 -1.50 9.97
N ASP A 78 0.60 -0.62 10.12
CA ASP A 78 -0.80 -0.98 10.32
C ASP A 78 -1.62 -0.74 9.04
N GLU A 79 -2.62 -1.60 8.81
CA GLU A 79 -3.59 -1.47 7.71
C GLU A 79 -2.91 -1.18 6.37
N LEU A 80 -1.95 -2.03 5.98
CA LEU A 80 -1.39 -1.97 4.63
C LEU A 80 -2.50 -2.30 3.62
N ARG A 81 -2.76 -1.35 2.72
CA ARG A 81 -3.74 -1.45 1.63
C ARG A 81 -3.01 -1.42 0.31
N ILE A 82 -3.32 -2.39 -0.54
CA ILE A 82 -2.88 -2.41 -1.93
C ILE A 82 -4.13 -2.42 -2.80
N GLY A 83 -4.36 -1.31 -3.48
CA GLY A 83 -5.43 -1.13 -4.45
C GLY A 83 -4.85 -1.21 -5.86
N ILE A 84 -5.46 -2.02 -6.70
CA ILE A 84 -5.10 -2.15 -8.11
C ILE A 84 -6.32 -1.82 -8.97
N SER A 85 -6.09 -1.03 -10.00
CA SER A 85 -7.05 -0.72 -11.04
C SER A 85 -6.44 -1.08 -12.39
N ILE A 86 -7.16 -1.85 -13.20
CA ILE A 86 -6.78 -2.11 -14.59
C ILE A 86 -7.73 -1.35 -15.50
N ASN A 87 -7.13 -0.50 -16.32
CA ASN A 87 -7.79 0.24 -17.36
C ASN A 87 -7.55 -0.44 -18.71
N MET A 88 -8.62 -0.67 -19.44
CA MET A 88 -8.61 -1.09 -20.83
C MET A 88 -8.93 0.11 -21.71
N THR A 89 -8.00 0.49 -22.59
CA THR A 89 -8.24 1.51 -23.60
C THR A 89 -8.50 0.83 -24.94
N TYR A 90 -9.69 1.04 -25.50
CA TYR A 90 -10.05 0.54 -26.83
C TYR A 90 -10.43 1.75 -27.69
N ASN A 91 -9.64 2.03 -28.72
CA ASN A 91 -9.65 3.29 -29.49
C ASN A 91 -9.17 4.51 -28.64
N VAL A 92 -8.54 5.49 -29.28
CA VAL A 92 -7.76 6.61 -28.68
C VAL A 92 -8.51 7.51 -27.66
N SER A 93 -9.78 7.24 -27.36
CA SER A 93 -10.61 8.11 -26.51
C SER A 93 -11.53 7.38 -25.53
N LEU A 94 -11.57 6.03 -25.52
CA LEU A 94 -12.41 5.27 -24.61
C LEU A 94 -11.54 4.38 -23.71
N SER A 95 -11.39 4.79 -22.46
CA SER A 95 -10.79 4.00 -21.39
C SER A 95 -11.89 3.48 -20.47
N HIS A 96 -11.86 2.20 -20.14
CA HIS A 96 -12.78 1.53 -19.24
C HIS A 96 -12.00 0.88 -18.12
N ILE A 97 -12.38 1.14 -16.86
CA ILE A 97 -11.85 0.38 -15.73
C ILE A 97 -12.48 -1.01 -15.80
N ILE A 98 -11.67 -2.02 -16.08
CA ILE A 98 -12.14 -3.40 -16.20
C ILE A 98 -11.95 -4.18 -14.91
N MET A 99 -11.14 -3.69 -13.99
CA MET A 99 -10.94 -4.31 -12.69
C MET A 99 -10.53 -3.24 -11.70
N TYR A 100 -11.12 -3.29 -10.52
CA TYR A 100 -10.71 -2.51 -9.36
C TYR A 100 -10.89 -3.41 -8.14
N ASN A 101 -9.79 -3.67 -7.46
CA ASN A 101 -9.83 -4.43 -6.22
C ASN A 101 -8.79 -3.87 -5.24
N GLU A 102 -9.15 -3.86 -3.96
CA GLU A 102 -8.32 -3.39 -2.86
C GLU A 102 -8.26 -4.46 -1.79
N GLU A 103 -7.05 -4.88 -1.45
CA GLU A 103 -6.80 -5.82 -0.37
C GLU A 103 -6.15 -5.13 0.81
N VAL A 104 -6.55 -5.58 2.01
CA VAL A 104 -5.98 -5.13 3.28
C VAL A 104 -5.19 -6.28 3.89
N TYR A 105 -3.92 -6.02 4.17
CA TYR A 105 -2.99 -6.98 4.74
C TYR A 105 -2.85 -6.80 6.25
N PRO A 106 -2.45 -7.87 6.98
CA PRO A 106 -2.23 -7.80 8.41
C PRO A 106 -1.09 -6.84 8.79
N GLU A 107 -1.02 -6.52 10.08
CA GLU A 107 0.04 -5.70 10.66
C GLU A 107 1.43 -6.32 10.41
N ILE A 108 2.38 -5.50 9.99
CA ILE A 108 3.79 -5.90 9.79
C ILE A 108 4.62 -5.30 10.93
N GLY A 109 5.15 -6.17 11.78
CA GLY A 109 5.95 -5.78 12.95
C GLY A 109 7.26 -5.07 12.57
N PRO A 110 7.90 -4.36 13.53
CA PRO A 110 9.20 -3.72 13.32
C PRO A 110 10.29 -4.74 12.94
N GLY A 111 11.07 -4.44 11.90
CA GLY A 111 12.14 -5.29 11.37
C GLY A 111 11.66 -6.57 10.69
N VAL A 112 10.36 -6.72 10.45
CA VAL A 112 9.76 -7.90 9.81
C VAL A 112 9.60 -7.65 8.33
N GLU A 113 9.95 -8.66 7.53
CA GLU A 113 9.66 -8.75 6.11
C GLU A 113 8.30 -9.43 5.91
N PHE A 114 7.51 -8.89 4.98
CA PHE A 114 6.23 -9.43 4.59
C PHE A 114 6.20 -9.60 3.07
N GLU A 115 6.22 -10.87 2.67
CA GLU A 115 6.00 -11.27 1.29
C GLU A 115 4.52 -11.60 1.10
N GLY A 116 3.93 -11.00 0.08
CA GLY A 116 2.55 -11.23 -0.28
C GLY A 116 2.38 -11.29 -1.79
N ASN A 117 1.18 -11.69 -2.18
CA ASN A 117 0.79 -11.75 -3.57
C ASN A 117 -0.63 -11.24 -3.69
N PHE A 118 -0.81 -10.18 -4.46
CA PHE A 118 -2.13 -9.73 -4.83
C PHE A 118 -2.60 -10.58 -6.00
N THR A 119 -3.77 -11.20 -5.88
CA THR A 119 -4.32 -12.07 -6.93
C THR A 119 -5.70 -11.61 -7.34
N ALA A 120 -5.94 -11.56 -8.64
CA ALA A 120 -7.28 -11.38 -9.20
C ALA A 120 -7.56 -12.45 -10.25
N THR A 121 -8.82 -12.87 -10.29
CA THR A 121 -9.33 -13.94 -11.15
C THR A 121 -10.48 -13.42 -12.01
N ASP A 122 -11.01 -14.24 -12.92
CA ASP A 122 -12.10 -13.89 -13.83
C ASP A 122 -13.25 -13.11 -13.19
N GLU A 123 -13.64 -13.45 -11.96
CA GLU A 123 -14.76 -12.82 -11.26
C GLU A 123 -14.50 -11.35 -10.89
N ASP A 124 -13.23 -10.97 -10.81
CA ASP A 124 -12.80 -9.61 -10.46
C ASP A 124 -12.77 -8.67 -11.67
N PHE A 125 -12.94 -9.21 -12.89
CA PHE A 125 -12.92 -8.45 -14.13
C PHE A 125 -14.33 -8.23 -14.70
N SER A 126 -14.63 -6.98 -15.02
CA SER A 126 -15.86 -6.56 -15.69
C SER A 126 -15.52 -5.90 -17.03
N PHE A 127 -15.79 -6.61 -18.12
CA PHE A 127 -15.56 -6.08 -19.46
C PHE A 127 -16.80 -5.38 -20.00
N PRO A 128 -16.63 -4.29 -20.77
CA PRO A 128 -17.75 -3.67 -21.46
C PRO A 128 -18.38 -4.67 -22.43
N SER A 129 -19.71 -4.77 -22.39
CA SER A 129 -20.46 -5.60 -23.33
C SER A 129 -20.43 -4.97 -24.73
N GLY A 130 -19.58 -5.47 -25.62
CA GLY A 130 -19.47 -5.03 -27.00
C GLY A 130 -18.47 -5.89 -27.77
N ASP A 131 -18.63 -5.95 -29.09
CA ASP A 131 -17.65 -6.62 -29.96
C ASP A 131 -16.31 -5.88 -29.84
N ILE A 132 -15.30 -6.55 -29.28
CA ILE A 132 -13.93 -6.04 -29.23
C ILE A 132 -13.45 -5.95 -30.67
N ASP A 133 -13.13 -4.74 -31.11
CA ASP A 133 -12.62 -4.50 -32.46
C ASP A 133 -11.23 -5.14 -32.60
N ILE A 134 -11.20 -6.30 -33.27
CA ILE A 134 -9.98 -7.07 -33.54
C ILE A 134 -8.95 -6.30 -34.37
N PHE A 135 -9.35 -5.23 -35.07
CA PHE A 135 -8.44 -4.39 -35.86
C PHE A 135 -7.76 -3.30 -35.03
N HIS A 136 -8.29 -3.01 -33.84
CA HIS A 136 -7.71 -2.07 -32.88
C HIS A 136 -7.57 -2.76 -31.52
N PRO A 137 -6.52 -3.59 -31.34
CA PRO A 137 -6.35 -4.36 -30.13
C PRO A 137 -6.31 -3.44 -28.91
N PRO A 138 -7.03 -3.77 -27.82
CA PRO A 138 -7.05 -2.93 -26.63
C PRO A 138 -5.67 -2.88 -25.98
N THR A 139 -5.33 -1.73 -25.42
CA THR A 139 -4.17 -1.57 -24.54
C THR A 139 -4.61 -1.62 -23.09
N PHE A 140 -3.79 -2.24 -22.25
CA PHE A 140 -4.06 -2.38 -20.82
C PHE A 140 -3.03 -1.59 -20.03
N THR A 141 -3.53 -0.73 -19.14
CA THR A 141 -2.70 -0.04 -18.16
C THR A 141 -3.18 -0.36 -16.76
N MET A 142 -2.25 -0.35 -15.82
CA MET A 142 -2.51 -0.59 -14.42
C MET A 142 -2.17 0.65 -13.61
N ASP A 143 -3.07 1.00 -12.70
CA ASP A 143 -2.82 1.94 -11.62
C ASP A 143 -2.73 1.15 -10.31
N LEU A 144 -1.71 1.45 -9.52
CA LEU A 144 -1.40 0.79 -8.26
C LEU A 144 -1.35 1.85 -7.15
N ASN A 145 -2.18 1.68 -6.14
CA ASN A 145 -2.21 2.52 -4.95
C ASN A 145 -1.81 1.69 -3.75
N ILE A 146 -0.74 2.10 -3.07
CA ILE A 146 -0.27 1.47 -1.85
C ILE A 146 -0.42 2.48 -0.74
N SER A 147 -1.05 2.11 0.36
CA SER A 147 -1.12 2.98 1.53
C SER A 147 -1.04 2.20 2.82
N ALA A 148 -0.50 2.80 3.87
CA ALA A 148 -0.55 2.21 5.19
C ALA A 148 -0.46 3.29 6.28
N TYR A 149 -0.80 2.87 7.49
CA TYR A 149 -0.61 3.64 8.70
C TYR A 149 0.67 3.23 9.42
N TYR A 150 1.25 4.18 10.13
CA TYR A 150 2.50 4.00 10.85
C TYR A 150 2.46 4.71 12.20
N THR A 151 3.27 4.23 13.15
CA THR A 151 3.36 4.80 14.52
C THR A 151 2.00 4.88 15.20
N TYR A 152 1.30 3.76 15.39
CA TYR A 152 -0.04 3.71 16.00
C TYR A 152 -1.06 4.62 15.29
N ARG A 153 -1.04 4.61 13.95
CA ARG A 153 -1.93 5.40 13.08
C ARG A 153 -1.76 6.92 13.18
N LEU A 154 -0.62 7.38 13.71
CA LEU A 154 -0.29 8.81 13.74
C LEU A 154 0.23 9.33 12.40
N LEU A 155 0.83 8.45 11.61
CA LEU A 155 1.37 8.77 10.29
C LEU A 155 0.66 7.92 9.24
N PHE A 156 0.35 8.53 8.10
CA PHE A 156 -0.24 7.87 6.95
C PHE A 156 0.65 8.15 5.75
N PHE A 157 0.88 7.14 4.94
CA PHE A 157 1.51 7.32 3.64
C PHE A 157 0.68 6.64 2.57
N SER A 158 0.78 7.20 1.36
CA SER A 158 0.17 6.65 0.17
C SER A 158 1.10 6.94 -1.01
N VAL A 159 1.29 5.91 -1.82
CA VAL A 159 2.06 5.95 -3.06
C VAL A 159 1.13 5.49 -4.17
N GLU A 160 1.03 6.31 -5.20
CA GLU A 160 0.18 6.05 -6.35
C GLU A 160 1.08 5.97 -7.60
N LEU A 161 1.10 4.81 -8.23
CA LEU A 161 1.76 4.56 -9.51
C LEU A 161 0.70 4.45 -10.58
N LYS A 162 0.81 5.27 -11.63
CA LYS A 162 -0.18 5.35 -12.71
C LYS A 162 0.36 4.89 -14.04
N ASN A 163 -0.55 4.41 -14.88
CA ASN A 163 -0.30 4.09 -16.28
C ASN A 163 0.84 3.08 -16.48
N ILE A 164 0.95 2.07 -15.60
CA ILE A 164 1.90 0.98 -15.77
C ILE A 164 1.42 0.13 -16.95
N PRO A 165 2.18 0.03 -18.05
CA PRO A 165 1.75 -0.77 -19.20
C PRO A 165 1.76 -2.25 -18.83
N LEU A 166 0.66 -2.95 -19.10
CA LEU A 166 0.58 -4.41 -18.96
C LEU A 166 0.79 -5.06 -20.33
N THR A 167 1.75 -5.95 -20.42
CA THR A 167 1.95 -6.79 -21.62
C THR A 167 1.07 -8.02 -21.52
N LEU A 168 0.24 -8.24 -22.53
CA LEU A 168 -0.53 -9.47 -22.68
C LEU A 168 0.44 -10.65 -22.86
N GLY A 169 0.47 -11.56 -21.89
CA GLY A 169 1.13 -12.86 -22.07
C GLY A 169 0.42 -13.62 -23.19
N GLY A 170 1.16 -13.92 -24.25
CA GLY A 170 0.71 -14.77 -25.36
C GLY A 170 0.80 -16.26 -25.04
#